data_AF-A0A7X6V8B1-F1
#
_entry.id   AF-A0A7X6V8B1-F1
#
_cell.length_a   1.000
_cell.length_b   1.000
_cell.length_c   1.000
_cell.angle_alpha   90.00
_cell.angle_beta   90.00
_cell.angle_gamma   90.00
#
_symmetry.space_group_name_H-M   'P 1'
#
loop_
_entity.id
_entity.type
_entity.pdbx_description
1 polymer ?
#
loop_
_entity_poly.entity_id
_entity_poly.type
_entity_poly.pdbx_seq_one_letter_code
_entity_poly.pdbx_strand_id
1 'polypeptide(L)'
;MTRYSRGNSNLSEAAKANSRLPWGHPEGFIEAFANVYNEAFKAISAERSGKRIPEIDAPSVEDGVDGLRFLETIIASSKSKSKWTRMKA
;
A
#
# COMPACT_ATOMS: atom_id res chain seq x y z
N MET A 1 27.62 -9.87 4.23
CA MET A 1 26.46 -9.15 4.80
C MET A 1 25.46 -8.92 3.67
N THR A 2 24.26 -9.51 3.73
CA THR A 2 23.23 -9.31 2.70
C THR A 2 22.59 -7.95 2.89
N ARG A 3 22.66 -7.07 1.88
CA ARG A 3 22.02 -5.75 1.90
C ARG A 3 20.71 -5.79 1.10
N TYR A 4 19.59 -5.62 1.80
CA TYR A 4 18.29 -5.42 1.16
C TYR A 4 18.16 -3.95 0.74
N SER A 5 18.04 -3.74 -0.56
CA SER A 5 17.87 -2.43 -1.19
C SER A 5 17.10 -2.62 -2.47
N ARG A 6 16.27 -1.64 -2.87
CA ARG A 6 15.52 -1.67 -4.13
C ARG A 6 16.42 -1.96 -5.33
N GLY A 7 15.87 -2.63 -6.33
CA GLY A 7 16.56 -3.05 -7.55
C GLY A 7 17.58 -4.19 -7.38
N ASN A 8 17.74 -4.74 -6.17
CA ASN A 8 18.64 -5.88 -5.93
C ASN A 8 18.00 -7.22 -6.33
N SER A 9 18.80 -8.16 -6.81
CA SER A 9 18.35 -9.49 -7.25
C SER A 9 17.86 -10.38 -6.10
N ASN A 10 18.33 -10.14 -4.88
CA ASN A 10 18.00 -10.94 -3.69
C ASN A 10 16.72 -10.46 -2.95
N LEU A 11 15.78 -9.84 -3.67
CA LEU A 11 14.49 -9.41 -3.14
C LEU A 11 13.38 -10.43 -3.43
N SER A 12 12.24 -10.31 -2.74
CA SER A 12 11.04 -11.08 -3.05
C SER A 12 10.49 -10.73 -4.44
N GLU A 13 9.72 -11.64 -5.03
CA GLU A 13 9.08 -11.41 -6.33
C GLU A 13 8.13 -10.20 -6.30
N ALA A 14 7.41 -9.99 -5.20
CA ALA A 14 6.56 -8.81 -5.02
C ALA A 14 7.37 -7.50 -5.06
N ALA A 15 8.56 -7.48 -4.44
CA ALA A 15 9.43 -6.30 -4.47
C ALA A 15 10.05 -6.07 -5.86
N LYS A 16 10.44 -7.14 -6.56
CA LYS A 16 10.96 -7.06 -7.93
C LYS A 16 9.91 -6.56 -8.92
N ALA A 17 8.67 -7.05 -8.81
CA ALA A 17 7.56 -6.64 -9.68
C ALA A 17 7.21 -5.15 -9.56
N ASN A 18 7.58 -4.52 -8.44
CA ASN A 18 7.29 -3.14 -8.10
C ASN A 18 8.50 -2.20 -8.20
N SER A 19 9.61 -2.67 -8.78
CA SER A 19 10.80 -1.88 -9.10
C SER A 19 11.00 -1.81 -10.62
N ARG A 20 11.37 -0.63 -11.10
CA ARG A 20 11.60 -0.32 -12.53
C ARG A 20 13.07 -0.16 -12.85
N LEU A 21 13.86 0.33 -11.90
CA LEU A 21 15.27 0.65 -12.09
C LEU A 21 16.19 -0.39 -11.43
N PRO A 22 17.37 -0.68 -12.01
CA PRO A 22 18.33 -1.59 -11.42
C PRO A 22 18.97 -1.01 -10.16
N TRP A 23 19.58 -1.88 -9.36
CA TRP A 23 20.29 -1.49 -8.14
C TRP A 23 21.24 -0.30 -8.36
N GLY A 24 21.21 0.63 -7.39
CA GLY A 24 22.01 1.87 -7.42
C GLY A 24 21.28 3.07 -8.01
N HIS A 25 20.16 2.86 -8.71
CA HIS A 25 19.34 3.95 -9.25
C HIS A 25 18.18 4.27 -8.31
N PRO A 26 17.98 5.53 -7.94
CA PRO A 26 16.95 5.90 -6.98
C PRO A 26 15.55 5.80 -7.62
N GLU A 27 14.67 5.10 -6.92
CA GLU A 27 13.21 5.24 -7.06
C GLU A 27 12.69 5.89 -5.78
N GLY A 28 11.54 6.55 -5.86
CA GLY A 28 10.96 7.22 -4.72
C GLY A 28 9.46 7.38 -4.84
N PHE A 29 9.01 8.58 -4.52
CA PHE A 29 7.59 8.90 -4.37
C PHE A 29 6.78 8.64 -5.64
N ILE A 30 7.31 9.04 -6.80
CA ILE A 30 6.58 8.92 -8.08
C ILE A 30 6.41 7.44 -8.46
N GLU A 31 7.46 6.63 -8.32
CA GLU A 31 7.42 5.19 -8.62
C GLU A 31 6.51 4.45 -7.65
N ALA A 32 6.50 4.85 -6.37
CA ALA A 32 5.60 4.29 -5.37
C ALA A 32 4.13 4.56 -5.71
N PHE A 33 3.78 5.80 -6.09
CA PHE A 33 2.43 6.13 -6.55
C PHE A 33 2.08 5.39 -7.83
N ALA A 34 3.02 5.29 -8.78
CA ALA A 34 2.80 4.55 -10.02
C ALA A 34 2.47 3.06 -9.76
N ASN A 35 3.01 2.45 -8.71
CA ASN A 35 2.65 1.08 -8.31
C ASN A 35 1.18 0.98 -7.90
N VAL A 36 0.69 1.90 -7.06
CA VAL A 36 -0.72 1.94 -6.64
C VAL A 36 -1.65 2.11 -7.86
N TYR A 37 -1.31 3.02 -8.77
CA TYR A 37 -2.09 3.24 -9.99
C TYR A 37 -2.07 2.03 -10.93
N ASN A 38 -0.94 1.32 -11.04
CA ASN A 38 -0.85 0.11 -11.85
C ASN A 38 -1.75 -1.01 -11.33
N GLU A 39 -1.80 -1.22 -10.01
CA GLU A 39 -2.68 -2.21 -9.38
C GLU A 39 -4.15 -1.86 -9.60
N ALA A 40 -4.54 -0.58 -9.40
CA ALA A 40 -5.89 -0.13 -9.71
C ALA A 40 -6.24 -0.31 -11.20
N PHE A 41 -5.31 -0.02 -12.11
CA PHE A 41 -5.52 -0.21 -13.54
C PHE A 41 -5.74 -1.68 -13.93
N LYS A 42 -5.03 -2.62 -13.29
CA LYS A 42 -5.25 -4.07 -13.50
C LYS A 42 -6.70 -4.44 -13.20
N ALA A 43 -7.24 -3.96 -12.08
CA ALA A 43 -8.63 -4.22 -11.71
C ALA A 43 -9.62 -3.61 -12.71
N ILE A 44 -9.43 -2.32 -13.05
CA ILE A 44 -10.30 -1.61 -14.01
C ILE A 44 -10.29 -2.28 -15.39
N SER A 45 -9.11 -2.70 -15.86
CA SER A 45 -8.95 -3.35 -17.16
C SER A 45 -9.63 -4.72 -17.21
N ALA A 46 -9.52 -5.51 -16.12
CA ALA A 46 -10.21 -6.79 -16.00
C ALA A 46 -11.73 -6.61 -16.04
N GLU A 47 -12.26 -5.68 -15.23
CA GLU A 47 -13.69 -5.32 -15.19
C GLU A 47 -14.21 -4.93 -16.59
N ARG A 48 -13.53 -3.99 -17.25
CA ARG A 48 -13.94 -3.49 -18.57
C ARG A 48 -13.88 -4.55 -19.67
N SER A 49 -13.05 -5.57 -19.53
CA SER A 49 -12.92 -6.66 -20.49
C SER A 49 -13.80 -7.87 -20.15
N GLY A 50 -14.63 -7.78 -19.11
CA GLY A 50 -15.48 -8.89 -18.64
C GLY A 50 -14.67 -10.07 -18.10
N LYS A 51 -13.41 -9.85 -17.72
CA LYS A 51 -12.54 -10.87 -17.13
C LYS A 51 -12.64 -10.81 -15.61
N ARG A 52 -12.30 -11.93 -14.97
CA ARG A 52 -12.16 -11.99 -13.51
C ARG A 52 -11.12 -10.96 -13.06
N ILE A 53 -11.50 -10.10 -12.11
CA ILE A 53 -10.58 -9.17 -11.44
C ILE A 53 -9.50 -9.99 -10.71
N PRO A 54 -8.20 -9.77 -10.98
CA PRO A 54 -7.13 -10.42 -10.26
C PRO A 54 -7.03 -9.90 -8.82
N GLU A 55 -6.32 -10.64 -7.96
CA GLU A 55 -5.88 -10.08 -6.68
C GLU A 55 -4.97 -8.87 -6.95
N ILE A 56 -5.23 -7.76 -6.26
CA ILE A 56 -4.50 -6.49 -6.41
C ILE A 56 -3.82 -6.10 -5.10
N ASP A 57 -2.62 -5.53 -5.20
CA ASP A 57 -1.85 -5.04 -4.06
C ASP A 57 -2.02 -3.51 -3.93
N ALA A 58 -3.25 -3.08 -3.66
CA ALA A 58 -3.60 -1.67 -3.49
C ALA A 58 -4.57 -1.46 -2.31
N PRO A 59 -4.61 -0.26 -1.70
CA PRO A 59 -5.55 0.05 -0.65
C PRO A 59 -7.00 -0.16 -1.08
N SER A 60 -7.75 -0.85 -0.23
CA SER A 60 -9.18 -1.09 -0.36
C SER A 60 -10.01 0.05 0.24
N VAL A 61 -11.33 -0.05 0.09
CA VAL A 61 -12.26 0.88 0.75
C VAL A 61 -12.23 0.66 2.27
N GLU A 62 -12.10 -0.59 2.70
CA GLU A 62 -12.01 -1.02 4.09
C GLU A 62 -10.78 -0.41 4.78
N ASP A 63 -9.62 -0.38 4.11
CA ASP A 63 -8.41 0.29 4.61
C ASP A 63 -8.66 1.80 4.84
N GLY A 64 -9.45 2.42 3.96
CA GLY A 64 -9.89 3.81 4.11
C GLY A 64 -10.79 4.02 5.32
N VAL A 65 -11.74 3.11 5.55
CA VAL A 65 -12.62 3.14 6.73
C VAL A 65 -11.80 2.98 8.02
N ASP A 66 -10.81 2.09 8.02
CA ASP A 66 -9.89 1.92 9.16
C ASP A 66 -9.08 3.18 9.45
N GLY A 67 -8.64 3.90 8.39
CA GLY A 67 -8.04 5.22 8.54
C GLY A 67 -8.95 6.23 9.25
N LEU A 68 -10.24 6.25 8.89
CA LEU A 68 -11.23 7.12 9.55
C LEU A 68 -11.49 6.70 11.00
N ARG A 69 -11.65 5.41 11.28
CA ARG A 69 -11.78 4.86 12.65
C ARG A 69 -10.60 5.24 13.51
N PHE A 70 -9.39 5.21 12.95
CA PHE A 70 -8.17 5.62 13.64
C PHE A 70 -8.19 7.11 13.98
N LEU A 71 -8.56 7.98 13.03
CA LEU A 71 -8.69 9.43 13.27
C LEU A 71 -9.70 9.74 14.40
N GLU A 72 -10.88 9.11 14.36
CA GLU A 72 -11.87 9.25 15.43
C GLU A 72 -11.33 8.81 16.79
N THR A 73 -10.57 7.71 16.81
CA THR A 73 -9.97 7.17 18.04
C THR A 73 -8.91 8.12 18.61
N ILE A 74 -8.09 8.75 17.76
CA ILE A 74 -7.12 9.76 18.19
C ILE A 74 -7.84 10.97 18.81
N ILE A 75 -8.91 11.45 18.18
CA ILE A 75 -9.68 12.59 18.68
C ILE A 75 -10.35 12.26 20.02
N ALA A 76 -10.87 11.04 20.18
CA ALA A 76 -11.42 10.59 21.45
C ALA A 76 -10.35 10.49 22.54
N SER A 77 -9.17 9.96 22.19
CA SER A 77 -8.04 9.81 23.10
C SER A 77 -7.50 11.17 23.58
N SER A 78 -7.39 12.15 22.68
CA SER A 78 -6.86 13.49 23.03
C SER A 78 -7.74 14.24 24.04
N LYS A 79 -9.06 13.96 24.04
CA LYS A 79 -10.03 14.51 25.00
C LYS A 79 -10.12 13.71 26.30
N SER A 80 -9.49 12.53 26.36
CA SER A 80 -9.54 11.63 27.50
C SER A 80 -8.39 11.89 28.48
N LYS A 81 -8.60 11.53 29.75
CA LYS A 81 -7.50 11.44 30.73
C LYS A 81 -6.72 10.13 30.59
N SER A 82 -7.30 9.10 29.96
CA SER A 82 -6.63 7.83 29.64
C SER A 82 -5.71 7.99 28.45
N LYS A 83 -4.52 7.38 28.50
CA LYS A 83 -3.52 7.45 27.43
C LYS A 83 -3.72 6.41 26.33
N TRP A 84 -4.46 5.35 26.62
CA TRP A 84 -4.79 4.30 25.65
C TRP A 84 -6.30 4.27 25.43
N THR A 85 -6.69 4.24 24.15
CA THR A 85 -8.07 4.14 23.70
C THR A 85 -8.14 3.00 22.70
N ARG A 86 -9.04 2.03 22.92
CA ARG A 86 -9.27 0.93 21.98
C ARG A 86 -9.85 1.50 20.68
N MET A 87 -9.31 1.10 19.53
CA MET A 87 -9.85 1.47 18.23
C MET A 87 -11.27 0.89 18.08
N LYS A 88 -12.16 1.67 17.46
CA LYS A 88 -13.50 1.18 17.12
C LYS A 88 -13.40 0.04 16.11
N ALA A 89 -14.29 -0.94 16.24
CA ALA A 89 -14.44 -2.05 15.30
C ALA A 89 -15.09 -1.59 13.98
#